data_AF-M5C5J0-F1
#
_entry.id   AF-M5C5J0-F1
#
_cell.length_a   1.000
_cell.length_b   1.000
_cell.length_c   1.000
_cell.angle_alpha   90.00
_cell.angle_beta   90.00
_cell.angle_gamma   90.00
#
_symmetry.space_group_name_H-M   'P 1'
#
loop_
_entity.id
_entity.type
_entity.pdbx_description
1 polymer ?
#
loop_
_entity_poly.entity_id
_entity_poly.type
_entity_poly.pdbx_seq_one_letter_code
_entity_poly.pdbx_strand_id
1 'polypeptide(L)' 'MSAHLEGLEKERDFYFAKLRDIEIIVQQQMETLEADGKSDETLAAVQKILYSTEEGFEVPEQAGLDEEETF' A
#
# COMPACT_ATOMS: atom_id res chain seq x y z
N MET A 1 22.88 15.80 14.68
CA MET A 1 22.21 15.68 13.37
C MET A 1 21.74 14.24 13.10
N SER A 2 22.58 13.22 13.30
CA SER A 2 22.21 11.79 13.15
C SER A 2 20.96 11.35 13.93
N ALA A 3 20.87 11.66 15.23
CA ALA A 3 19.75 11.21 16.07
C ALA A 3 18.38 11.78 15.68
N HIS A 4 18.32 12.96 15.05
CA HIS A 4 17.05 13.51 14.55
C HIS A 4 16.61 12.79 13.27
N LEU A 5 17.58 12.45 12.41
CA LEU A 5 17.34 11.74 11.16
C LEU A 5 16.90 10.29 11.42
N GLU A 6 17.53 9.61 12.38
CA GLU A 6 17.11 8.28 12.86
C GLU A 6 15.69 8.27 13.43
N GLY A 7 15.26 9.37 14.07
CA GLY A 7 13.89 9.53 14.54
C GLY A 7 12.89 9.60 13.38
N LEU A 8 13.20 10.44 12.39
CA LEU A 8 12.37 10.61 11.19
C LEU A 8 12.30 9.33 10.33
N GLU A 9 13.40 8.58 10.21
CA GLU A 9 13.41 7.29 9.50
C GLU A 9 12.50 6.26 10.18
N LYS A 10 12.54 6.17 11.52
CA LYS A 10 11.65 5.28 12.27
C LYS A 10 10.19 5.66 12.11
N GLU A 11 9.88 6.96 12.12
CA GLU A 11 8.51 7.45 11.90
C GLU A 11 8.03 7.13 10.49
N ARG A 12 8.86 7.37 9.47
CA ARG A 12 8.57 6.99 8.08
C ARG A 12 8.26 5.49 7.96
N ASP A 13 9.14 4.64 8.49
CA ASP A 13 8.99 3.19 8.40
C ASP A 13 7.74 2.71 9.15
N PHE A 14 7.43 3.34 10.30
CA PHE A 14 6.21 3.06 11.06
C PHE A 14 4.93 3.40 10.29
N TYR A 15 4.88 4.56 9.63
CA TYR A 15 3.72 4.93 8.80
C TYR A 15 3.63 4.06 7.55
N PHE A 16 4.75 3.77 6.90
CA PHE A 16 4.78 2.90 5.72
C PHE A 16 4.28 1.49 6.04
N ALA A 17 4.75 0.88 7.13
CA ALA A 17 4.29 -0.44 7.56
C ALA A 17 2.76 -0.46 7.78
N LYS A 18 2.21 0.58 8.40
CA LYS A 18 0.76 0.71 8.58
C LYS A 18 0.00 0.84 7.25
N LEU A 19 0.51 1.63 6.31
CA LEU A 19 -0.11 1.77 4.99
C LEU A 19 -0.08 0.44 4.24
N ARG A 20 1.01 -0.34 4.36
CA ARG A 20 1.10 -1.68 3.78
C ARG A 20 0.11 -2.67 4.41
N ASP A 21 -0.04 -2.66 5.74
CA ASP A 21 -1.02 -3.50 6.42
C ASP A 21 -2.46 -3.17 5.95
N ILE A 22 -2.77 -1.87 5.82
CA ILE A 22 -4.07 -1.41 5.31
C ILE A 22 -4.28 -1.84 3.86
N GLU A 23 -3.26 -1.73 3.00
CA GLU A 23 -3.31 -2.15 1.60
C GLU A 23 -3.69 -3.63 1.47
N ILE A 24 -3.05 -4.49 2.25
CA ILE A 24 -3.33 -5.94 2.24
C ILE A 24 -4.79 -6.21 2.62
N ILE A 25 -5.29 -5.55 3.67
CA ILE A 25 -6.68 -5.70 4.12
C ILE A 25 -7.66 -5.23 3.04
N VAL A 26 -7.38 -4.10 2.40
CA VAL A 26 -8.22 -3.55 1.32
C VAL A 26 -8.27 -4.52 0.14
N GLN A 27 -7.11 -5.02 -0.32
CA GLN A 27 -7.02 -5.97 -1.43
C GLN A 27 -7.81 -7.25 -1.14
N GLN A 28 -7.61 -7.87 0.02
CA GLN A 28 -8.34 -9.08 0.43
C GLN A 28 -9.86 -8.87 0.48
N GLN A 29 -10.30 -7.72 0.99
CA GLN A 29 -11.72 -7.42 1.08
C GLN A 29 -12.33 -7.15 -0.30
N MET A 30 -11.60 -6.50 -1.19
CA MET A 30 -12.03 -6.27 -2.57
C MET A 30 -12.14 -7.56 -3.36
N GLU A 31 -11.16 -8.47 -3.26
CA GLU A 31 -11.21 -9.81 -3.89
C GLU A 31 -12.44 -10.61 -3.40
N THR A 32 -12.72 -10.56 -2.10
CA THR A 32 -13.90 -11.20 -1.51
C THR A 32 -15.21 -10.63 -2.07
N LEU A 33 -15.29 -9.31 -2.22
CA LEU A 33 -16.48 -8.66 -2.79
C LEU A 33 -16.64 -8.95 -4.28
N GLU A 34 -15.54 -8.98 -5.03
CA GLU A 34 -15.54 -9.31 -6.46
C GLU A 34 -16.05 -10.73 -6.71
N ALA A 35 -15.64 -11.70 -5.89
CA ALA A 35 -16.15 -13.08 -5.95
C ALA A 35 -17.67 -13.17 -5.72
N ASP A 36 -18.22 -12.23 -4.95
CA ASP A 36 -19.66 -12.06 -4.69
C ASP A 36 -20.38 -11.22 -5.76
N GLY A 37 -19.66 -10.68 -6.76
CA GLY A 37 -20.19 -9.74 -7.76
C GLY A 37 -20.57 -8.38 -7.18
N LYS A 38 -19.95 -7.98 -6.07
CA LYS A 38 -20.17 -6.72 -5.35
C LYS A 38 -18.95 -5.80 -5.47
N SER A 39 -19.18 -4.52 -5.17
CA SER A 39 -18.12 -3.53 -5.04
C SER A 39 -18.38 -2.61 -3.85
N ASP A 40 -17.33 -1.96 -3.34
CA ASP A 40 -17.41 -0.99 -2.26
C ASP A 40 -16.65 0.29 -2.66
N GLU A 41 -17.38 1.40 -2.76
CA GLU A 41 -16.82 2.70 -3.15
C GLU A 41 -15.82 3.26 -2.12
N THR A 42 -15.99 2.91 -0.85
CA THR A 42 -15.08 3.32 0.22
C THR A 42 -13.73 2.63 0.05
N LEU A 43 -13.73 1.31 -0.23
CA LEU A 43 -12.50 0.56 -0.48
C LEU A 43 -11.79 1.06 -1.73
N ALA A 44 -12.53 1.38 -2.81
CA ALA A 44 -11.97 1.98 -4.01
C ALA A 44 -11.33 3.35 -3.74
N ALA A 45 -11.96 4.18 -2.89
CA ALA A 45 -11.40 5.47 -2.50
C ALA A 45 -10.13 5.32 -1.64
N VAL A 46 -10.10 4.37 -0.71
CA VAL A 46 -8.91 4.06 0.09
C VAL A 46 -7.77 3.56 -0.79
N GLN A 47 -8.05 2.63 -1.72
CA GLN A 47 -7.07 2.13 -2.68
C GLN A 47 -6.47 3.26 -3.53
N LYS A 48 -7.31 4.20 -3.97
CA LYS A 48 -6.85 5.39 -4.69
C LYS A 48 -5.91 6.26 -3.86
N ILE A 49 -6.14 6.41 -2.55
CA ILE A 49 -5.23 7.15 -1.66
C ILE A 49 -3.89 6.41 -1.53
N LEU A 50 -3.92 5.09 -1.31
CA LEU A 50 -2.71 4.28 -1.14
C LEU A 50 -1.80 4.28 -2.38
N TYR A 51 -2.39 4.36 -3.58
CA TYR A 51 -1.67 4.46 -4.84
C TYR A 51 -1.52 5.89 -5.37
N SER A 52 -1.96 6.90 -4.62
CA SER A 52 -1.73 8.28 -5.03
C SER A 52 -0.25 8.59 -4.93
N THR A 53 0.30 9.12 -6.01
CA THR A 53 1.63 9.73 -6.03
C THR A 53 1.48 11.21 -5.67
N GLU A 54 2.35 11.75 -4.80
CA GLU A 54 2.55 13.21 -4.81
C GLU A 54 3.26 13.58 -6.12
N GLU A 55 3.04 14.80 -6.64
CA GLU A 55 3.90 15.39 -7.68
C GLU A 55 5.35 15.42 -7.15
N GLY A 56 6.12 14.36 -7.40
CA GLY A 56 7.48 14.17 -6.88
C GLY A 56 7.73 12.90 -6.07
N PHE A 57 6.72 12.06 -5.80
CA PHE A 57 6.90 10.71 -5.27
C PHE A 57 6.43 9.70 -6.32
N GLU A 58 7.30 9.40 -7.29
CA GLU A 58 7.05 8.34 -8.25
C GLU A 58 6.95 7.02 -7.49
N VAL A 59 5.75 6.43 -7.45
CA VAL A 59 5.61 4.99 -7.21
C VAL A 59 6.36 4.34 -8.37
N PRO A 60 7.41 3.53 -8.11
CA PRO A 60 8.08 2.81 -9.17
C PRO A 60 7.02 2.06 -9.96
N GLU A 61 6.93 2.34 -11.27
CA GLU A 61 6.13 1.57 -12.21
C GLU A 61 6.46 0.10 -11.97
N GLN A 62 5.54 -0.63 -11.35
CA GLN A 62 5.59 -2.09 -11.20
C GLN A 62 6.93 -2.61 -10.62
N ALA A 63 7.07 -2.57 -9.30
CA ALA A 63 7.89 -3.57 -8.64
C ALA A 63 7.19 -4.95 -8.76
N GLY A 64 7.36 -5.58 -9.93
CA GLY A 64 7.25 -7.02 -10.16
C GLY A 64 6.00 -7.71 -9.61
N LEU A 65 4.91 -7.65 -10.38
CA LEU A 65 4.20 -8.90 -10.63
C LEU A 65 5.13 -9.76 -11.51
N ASP A 66 6.09 -10.45 -10.90
CA ASP A 66 6.83 -11.56 -11.53
C ASP A 66 7.25 -12.55 -10.44
N GLU A 67 6.51 -13.64 -10.39
CA GLU A 67 7.00 -15.02 -10.36
C GLU A 67 8.38 -15.28 -9.72
N GLU A 68 8.45 -15.53 -8.42
CA GLU A 68 9.26 -16.61 -7.81
C GLU A 68 9.09 -16.57 -6.29
N GLU A 69 8.33 -17.52 -5.74
CA GLU A 69 8.68 -18.33 -4.55
C GLU A 69 7.63 -19.44 -4.42
N THR A 70 7.52 -20.27 -5.46
CA THR A 70 7.23 -21.70 -5.25
C THR A 70 8.52 -22.35 -4.77
N PHE A 71 8.64 -22.55 -3.47
CA PHE A 71 9.43 -23.61 -2.86
C PHE A 71 8.68 -24.21 -1.67
#